data_AF-A0A1X0DBL4-F1
#
_entry.id   AF-A0A1X0DBL4-F1
#
_cell.length_a   1.000
_cell.length_b   1.000
_cell.length_c   1.000
_cell.angle_alpha   90.00
_cell.angle_beta   90.00
_cell.angle_gamma   90.00
#
_symmetry.space_group_name_H-M   'P 1'
#
loop_
_entity.id
_entity.type
_entity.pdbx_description
1 polymer ?
#
loop_
_entity_poly.entity_id
_entity_poly.type
_entity_poly.pdbx_seq_one_letter_code
_entity_poly.pdbx_strand_id
1 'polypeptide(L)'
;MAEAPGDRDEGLPSSLQEYFYVWCADLIAPLTGGQQQQLLDAIMLGHWGGPWPRRRQIQRLVEQAAGLITSDAIVGEITALYGHSVDKMLEHLDDPDYPASRENLIQQLGRHPYTDELIPKVDAALKAGAVAPSEHQDICDRALRAPLLPALVPAPLQFPDLPRDYPESFDECRRRYPDSEAESPDARRE
;
A
#
# COMPACT_ATOMS: atom_id res chain seq x y z
N MET A 1 -17.73 4.88 44.26
CA MET A 1 -16.33 4.99 43.79
C MET A 1 -16.37 4.71 42.30
N ALA A 2 -16.27 5.76 41.50
CA ALA A 2 -16.20 5.62 40.05
C ALA A 2 -14.76 5.31 39.66
N GLU A 3 -14.57 4.27 38.85
CA GLU A 3 -13.28 3.95 38.24
C GLU A 3 -12.79 5.15 37.42
N ALA A 4 -11.51 5.50 37.58
CA ALA A 4 -10.88 6.56 36.83
C ALA A 4 -10.91 6.22 35.32
N PRO A 5 -11.28 7.16 34.44
CA PRO A 5 -11.10 6.95 33.01
C PRO A 5 -9.60 6.78 32.76
N GLY A 6 -9.23 5.62 32.22
CA GLY A 6 -7.84 5.25 31.94
C GLY A 6 -7.13 6.33 31.12
N ASP A 7 -5.82 6.40 31.35
CA ASP A 7 -4.84 7.20 30.61
C ASP A 7 -5.29 7.40 29.16
N ARG A 8 -5.67 8.64 28.82
CA ARG A 8 -5.69 9.04 27.41
C ARG A 8 -4.24 8.97 26.97
N ASP A 9 -3.96 8.23 25.90
CA ASP A 9 -2.65 8.11 25.25
C ASP A 9 -2.01 9.50 25.05
N GLU A 10 -1.26 9.99 26.05
CA GLU A 10 -0.56 11.25 26.02
C GLU A 10 0.57 11.12 24.99
N GLY A 11 0.27 11.51 23.75
CA GLY A 11 1.22 11.45 22.66
C GLY A 11 0.69 10.83 21.37
N LEU A 12 -0.58 10.43 21.27
CA LEU A 12 -1.20 10.00 20.00
C LEU A 12 -2.17 11.07 19.44
N PRO A 13 -2.36 11.16 18.11
CA PRO A 13 -3.23 12.16 17.50
C PRO A 13 -4.71 11.93 17.83
N SER A 14 -5.41 12.95 18.32
CA SER A 14 -6.81 12.84 18.76
C SER A 14 -7.83 12.70 17.62
N SER A 15 -7.41 12.99 16.39
CA SER A 15 -8.26 12.90 15.19
C SER A 15 -7.43 12.64 13.94
N LEU A 16 -8.08 12.07 12.91
CA LEU A 16 -7.45 11.85 11.61
C LEU A 16 -7.00 13.17 10.98
N GLN A 17 -7.74 14.25 11.23
CA GLN A 17 -7.40 15.61 10.81
C GLN A 17 -6.10 16.09 11.47
N GLU A 18 -5.94 15.89 12.78
CA GLU A 18 -4.70 16.22 13.49
C GLU A 18 -3.53 15.38 12.98
N TYR A 19 -3.71 14.07 12.82
CA TYR A 19 -2.69 13.20 12.25
C TYR A 19 -2.25 13.66 10.85
N PHE A 20 -3.20 14.02 9.99
CA PHE A 20 -2.90 14.47 8.64
C PHE A 20 -2.20 15.83 8.61
N TYR A 21 -2.74 16.84 9.29
CA TYR A 21 -2.23 18.22 9.21
C TYR A 21 -1.04 18.52 10.12
N VAL A 22 -0.86 17.78 11.22
CA VAL A 22 0.21 18.04 12.19
C VAL A 22 1.30 16.98 12.09
N TRP A 23 0.93 15.70 12.17
CA TRP A 23 1.92 14.61 12.20
C TRP A 23 2.51 14.31 10.83
N CYS A 24 1.73 14.52 9.77
CA CYS A 24 2.17 14.37 8.38
C CYS A 24 2.42 15.72 7.68
N ALA A 25 2.57 16.81 8.45
CA ALA A 25 2.73 18.17 7.92
C ALA A 25 3.86 18.30 6.89
N ASP A 26 4.97 17.62 7.14
CA ASP A 26 6.14 17.63 6.26
C ASP A 26 5.89 16.89 4.94
N LEU A 27 5.05 15.85 4.95
CA LEU A 27 4.65 15.14 3.74
C LEU A 27 3.74 15.99 2.87
N ILE A 28 2.74 16.66 3.47
CA ILE A 28 1.68 17.37 2.73
C ILE A 28 2.08 18.78 2.28
N ALA A 29 3.25 19.27 2.69
CA ALA A 29 3.78 20.59 2.35
C ALA A 29 3.80 20.92 0.84
N PRO A 30 4.03 19.97 -0.09
CA PRO A 30 3.99 20.24 -1.53
C PRO A 30 2.57 20.48 -2.09
N LEU A 31 1.52 20.13 -1.34
CA LEU A 31 0.13 20.24 -1.81
C LEU A 31 -0.48 21.60 -1.48
N THR A 32 -1.37 22.07 -2.35
CA THR A 32 -2.24 23.22 -2.04
C THR A 32 -3.29 22.85 -0.99
N GLY A 33 -3.84 23.83 -0.27
CA GLY A 33 -4.89 23.58 0.73
C GLY A 33 -6.12 22.85 0.16
N GLY A 34 -6.48 23.11 -1.10
CA GLY A 34 -7.55 22.38 -1.78
C GLY A 34 -7.23 20.90 -2.02
N GLN A 35 -6.00 20.60 -2.47
CA GLN A 35 -5.53 19.22 -2.64
C GLN A 35 -5.40 18.49 -1.30
N GLN A 36 -4.94 19.18 -0.25
CA GLN A 36 -4.87 18.63 1.10
C GLN A 36 -6.25 18.21 1.61
N GLN A 37 -7.27 19.07 1.44
CA GLN A 37 -8.62 18.75 1.87
C GLN A 37 -9.22 17.60 1.07
N GLN A 38 -9.09 17.61 -0.27
CA GLN A 38 -9.55 16.51 -1.12
C GLN A 38 -8.92 15.17 -0.71
N LEU A 39 -7.63 15.18 -0.39
CA LEU A 39 -6.94 13.97 0.05
C LEU A 39 -7.42 13.51 1.42
N LEU A 40 -7.61 14.43 2.38
CA LEU A 40 -8.16 14.10 3.69
C LEU A 40 -9.57 13.48 3.57
N ASP A 41 -10.44 14.07 2.74
CA ASP A 41 -11.79 13.55 2.53
C ASP A 41 -11.77 12.13 1.94
N ALA A 42 -10.86 11.86 0.99
CA ALA A 42 -10.67 10.53 0.41
C ALA A 42 -10.17 9.51 1.46
N ILE A 43 -9.24 9.92 2.33
CA ILE A 43 -8.75 9.07 3.43
C ILE A 43 -9.87 8.78 4.43
N MET A 44 -10.63 9.80 4.82
CA MET A 44 -11.76 9.65 5.76
C MET A 44 -12.78 8.64 5.22
N LEU A 45 -13.07 8.68 3.92
CA LEU A 45 -13.98 7.74 3.28
C LEU A 45 -13.41 6.31 3.22
N GLY A 46 -12.12 6.16 2.88
CA GLY A 46 -11.48 4.85 2.73
C GLY A 46 -11.13 4.13 4.04
N HIS A 47 -10.99 4.87 5.13
CA HIS A 47 -10.61 4.35 6.45
C HIS A 47 -11.69 4.53 7.51
N TRP A 48 -12.93 4.80 7.08
CA TRP A 48 -14.05 4.87 8.00
C TRP A 48 -14.23 3.54 8.74
N GLY A 49 -14.19 3.59 10.07
CA GLY A 49 -14.36 2.39 10.90
C GLY A 49 -13.18 1.40 10.85
N GLY A 50 -11.99 1.85 10.46
CA GLY A 50 -10.78 1.02 10.46
C GLY A 50 -9.56 1.76 10.96
N PRO A 51 -8.40 1.07 10.96
CA PRO A 51 -7.14 1.70 11.30
C PRO A 51 -6.81 2.78 10.27
N TRP A 52 -6.27 3.88 10.77
CA TRP A 52 -5.81 4.99 9.93
C TRP A 52 -4.65 4.55 9.05
N PRO A 53 -4.50 5.19 7.88
CA PRO A 53 -3.40 4.87 6.98
C PRO A 53 -2.05 5.12 7.65
N ARG A 54 -1.10 4.25 7.35
CA ARG A 54 0.28 4.43 7.79
C ARG A 54 0.89 5.66 7.11
N ARG A 55 1.88 6.26 7.74
CA ARG A 55 2.62 7.40 7.19
C ARG A 55 3.14 7.14 5.77
N ARG A 56 3.63 5.93 5.49
CA ARG A 56 3.99 5.49 4.14
C ARG A 56 2.84 5.63 3.13
N GLN A 57 1.64 5.20 3.49
CA GLN A 57 0.46 5.30 2.62
C GLN A 57 0.09 6.77 2.39
N ILE A 58 0.15 7.61 3.44
CA ILE A 58 -0.03 9.07 3.29
C ILE A 58 0.99 9.65 2.30
N GLN A 59 2.27 9.31 2.44
CA GLN A 59 3.31 9.78 1.52
C GLN A 59 3.00 9.40 0.06
N ARG A 60 2.61 8.15 -0.21
CA ARG A 60 2.27 7.71 -1.58
C ARG A 60 1.05 8.45 -2.15
N LEU A 61 0.02 8.66 -1.34
CA LEU A 61 -1.14 9.42 -1.77
C LEU A 61 -0.79 10.89 -2.06
N VAL A 62 0.10 11.49 -1.26
CA VAL A 62 0.58 12.86 -1.49
C VAL A 62 1.42 12.94 -2.76
N GLU A 63 2.36 12.01 -2.96
CA GLU A 63 3.20 11.96 -4.17
C GLU A 63 2.35 11.78 -5.44
N GLN A 64 1.28 10.97 -5.36
CA GLN A 64 0.33 10.81 -6.46
C GLN A 64 -0.46 12.11 -6.70
N ALA A 65 -0.98 12.75 -5.65
CA ALA A 65 -1.72 14.01 -5.76
C ALA A 65 -0.84 15.17 -6.27
N ALA A 66 0.47 15.12 -6.00
CA ALA A 66 1.48 16.04 -6.52
C ALA A 66 1.94 15.69 -7.95
N GLY A 67 1.50 14.57 -8.52
CA GLY A 67 1.89 14.11 -9.85
C GLY A 67 3.32 13.56 -9.93
N LEU A 68 3.94 13.23 -8.80
CA LEU A 68 5.30 12.67 -8.74
C LEU A 68 5.32 11.17 -9.09
N ILE A 69 4.24 10.46 -8.78
CA ILE A 69 4.07 9.04 -9.09
C ILE A 69 2.69 8.77 -9.70
N THR A 70 2.55 7.64 -10.37
CA THR A 70 1.28 7.18 -10.95
C THR A 70 0.59 6.17 -10.05
N SER A 71 -0.70 5.92 -10.25
CA SER A 71 -1.42 4.85 -9.56
C SER A 71 -0.79 3.47 -9.81
N ASP A 72 -0.28 3.24 -11.02
CA ASP A 72 0.40 1.98 -11.38
C ASP A 72 1.69 1.78 -10.59
N ALA A 73 2.42 2.86 -10.30
CA ALA A 73 3.59 2.84 -9.42
C ALA A 73 3.25 2.35 -8.00
N ILE A 74 2.12 2.83 -7.46
CA ILE A 74 1.63 2.42 -6.13
C ILE A 74 1.22 0.94 -6.16
N VAL A 75 0.53 0.50 -7.22
CA VAL A 75 0.16 -0.92 -7.39
C VAL A 75 1.42 -1.78 -7.44
N GLY A 76 2.45 -1.37 -8.18
CA GLY A 76 3.74 -2.07 -8.21
C GLY A 76 4.40 -2.14 -6.84
N GLU A 77 4.35 -1.06 -6.05
CA GLU A 77 4.83 -1.08 -4.66
C GLU A 77 4.08 -2.11 -3.79
N ILE A 78 2.74 -2.10 -3.87
CA ILE A 78 1.89 -2.99 -3.08
C ILE A 78 2.14 -4.44 -3.49
N THR A 79 2.28 -4.73 -4.79
CA THR A 79 2.66 -6.06 -5.29
C THR A 79 4.03 -6.47 -4.77
N ALA A 80 5.01 -5.57 -4.76
CA ALA A 80 6.35 -5.89 -4.25
C ALA A 80 6.38 -6.14 -2.73
N LEU A 81 5.55 -5.46 -1.94
CA LEU A 81 5.52 -5.60 -0.48
C LEU A 81 4.64 -6.74 0.02
N TYR A 82 3.47 -6.91 -0.59
CA TYR A 82 2.38 -7.75 -0.09
C TYR A 82 1.94 -8.81 -1.10
N GLY A 83 2.37 -8.68 -2.36
CA GLY A 83 2.17 -9.72 -3.36
C GLY A 83 3.00 -10.96 -3.05
N HIS A 84 2.88 -11.94 -3.94
CA HIS A 84 3.71 -13.12 -3.86
C HIS A 84 5.16 -12.71 -4.16
N SER A 85 6.12 -13.29 -3.43
CA SER A 85 7.54 -13.13 -3.77
C SER A 85 7.80 -13.53 -5.22
N VAL A 86 8.81 -12.93 -5.86
CA VAL A 86 9.24 -13.28 -7.22
C VAL A 86 9.38 -14.80 -7.39
N ASP A 87 9.97 -15.49 -6.41
CA ASP A 87 10.15 -16.95 -6.46
C ASP A 87 8.82 -17.69 -6.52
N LYS A 88 7.90 -17.41 -5.59
CA LYS A 88 6.54 -17.98 -5.62
C LYS A 88 5.81 -17.73 -6.94
N MET A 89 5.92 -16.52 -7.51
CA MET A 89 5.27 -16.25 -8.78
C MET A 89 5.84 -17.10 -9.91
N LEU A 90 7.17 -17.29 -9.94
CA LEU A 90 7.84 -18.11 -10.94
C LEU A 90 7.54 -19.61 -10.77
N GLU A 91 7.47 -20.10 -9.53
CA GLU A 91 7.16 -21.50 -9.20
C GLU A 91 5.76 -21.92 -9.66
N HIS A 92 4.80 -20.99 -9.63
CA HIS A 92 3.40 -21.25 -9.95
C HIS A 92 2.98 -20.83 -11.37
N LEU A 93 3.92 -20.46 -12.25
CA LEU A 93 3.59 -20.03 -13.62
C LEU A 93 2.81 -21.08 -14.42
N ASP A 94 3.04 -22.36 -14.16
CA ASP A 94 2.41 -23.50 -14.85
C ASP A 94 1.46 -24.29 -13.93
N ASP A 95 1.16 -23.76 -12.74
CA ASP A 95 0.26 -24.39 -11.78
C ASP A 95 -1.21 -24.02 -12.10
N PRO A 96 -2.02 -24.98 -12.60
CA PRO A 96 -3.41 -24.71 -12.96
C PRO A 96 -4.32 -24.47 -11.75
N ASP A 97 -3.90 -24.89 -10.55
CA ASP A 97 -4.64 -24.73 -9.30
C ASP A 97 -4.29 -23.41 -8.58
N TYR A 98 -3.33 -22.66 -9.13
CA TYR A 98 -2.96 -21.36 -8.58
C TYR A 98 -4.05 -20.30 -8.87
N PRO A 99 -4.40 -19.44 -7.90
CA PRO A 99 -5.50 -18.48 -8.06
C PRO A 99 -5.25 -17.37 -9.11
N ALA A 100 -4.04 -17.26 -9.65
CA ALA A 100 -3.69 -16.31 -10.70
C ALA A 100 -3.25 -17.05 -11.97
N SER A 101 -3.72 -16.60 -13.13
CA SER A 101 -3.29 -17.15 -14.42
C SER A 101 -1.82 -16.83 -14.69
N ARG A 102 -1.17 -17.62 -15.56
CA ARG A 102 0.18 -17.34 -16.07
C ARG A 102 0.32 -15.90 -16.56
N GLU A 103 -0.62 -15.44 -17.40
CA GLU A 103 -0.61 -14.07 -17.91
C GLU A 103 -0.64 -13.03 -16.76
N ASN A 104 -1.47 -13.25 -15.74
CA ASN A 104 -1.54 -12.37 -14.57
C ASN A 104 -0.21 -12.37 -13.78
N LEU A 105 0.39 -13.54 -13.57
CA LEU A 105 1.70 -13.66 -12.90
C LEU A 105 2.81 -12.94 -13.67
N ILE A 106 2.86 -13.07 -15.00
CA ILE A 106 3.80 -12.33 -15.86
C ILE A 106 3.57 -10.82 -15.73
N GLN A 107 2.31 -10.37 -15.75
CA GLN A 107 1.99 -8.95 -15.55
C GLN A 107 2.42 -8.45 -14.16
N GLN A 108 2.22 -9.25 -13.10
CA GLN A 108 2.65 -8.89 -11.74
C GLN A 108 4.18 -8.84 -11.62
N LEU A 109 4.90 -9.81 -12.18
CA LEU A 109 6.36 -9.79 -12.25
C LEU A 109 6.88 -8.53 -12.95
N GLY A 110 6.22 -8.10 -14.03
CA GLY A 110 6.57 -6.85 -14.73
C GLY A 110 6.28 -5.56 -13.94
N ARG A 111 5.52 -5.62 -12.85
CA ARG A 111 5.28 -4.48 -11.95
C ARG A 111 6.35 -4.33 -10.87
N HIS A 112 7.19 -5.36 -10.67
CA HIS A 112 8.35 -5.21 -9.80
C HIS A 112 9.34 -4.21 -10.43
N PRO A 113 9.97 -3.35 -9.63
CA PRO A 113 11.03 -2.49 -10.13
C PRO A 113 12.17 -3.33 -10.70
N TYR A 114 12.89 -2.78 -11.69
CA TYR A 114 14.10 -3.40 -12.25
C TYR A 114 15.21 -3.45 -11.19
N THR A 115 15.24 -4.52 -10.39
CA THR A 115 16.14 -4.70 -9.26
C THR A 115 17.03 -5.92 -9.40
N ASP A 116 18.11 -5.93 -8.60
CA ASP A 116 19.02 -7.08 -8.45
C ASP A 116 18.33 -8.32 -7.85
N GLU A 117 17.08 -8.19 -7.38
CA GLU A 117 16.27 -9.33 -6.98
C GLU A 117 15.50 -9.93 -8.17
N LEU A 118 14.78 -9.10 -8.93
CA LEU A 118 13.90 -9.56 -10.01
C LEU A 118 14.69 -10.17 -11.16
N ILE A 119 15.70 -9.43 -11.66
CA ILE A 119 16.34 -9.75 -12.94
C ILE A 119 17.09 -11.08 -12.89
N PRO A 120 17.93 -11.38 -11.88
CA PRO A 120 18.61 -12.67 -11.82
C PRO A 120 17.65 -13.86 -11.72
N LYS A 121 16.50 -13.70 -11.05
CA LYS A 121 15.48 -14.75 -10.89
C LYS A 121 14.75 -15.02 -12.20
N VAL A 122 14.34 -13.97 -12.91
CA VAL A 122 13.66 -14.09 -14.21
C VAL A 122 14.64 -14.61 -15.29
N ASP A 123 15.91 -14.22 -15.25
CA ASP A 123 16.97 -14.78 -16.11
C ASP A 123 17.20 -16.28 -15.84
N ALA A 124 17.19 -16.69 -14.57
CA ALA A 124 17.31 -18.10 -14.20
C ALA A 124 16.09 -18.90 -14.68
N ALA A 125 14.88 -18.35 -14.53
CA ALA A 125 13.65 -18.97 -15.01
C ALA A 125 13.60 -19.10 -16.54
N LEU A 126 14.12 -18.12 -17.28
CA LEU A 126 14.31 -18.21 -18.73
C LEU A 126 15.27 -19.35 -19.09
N LYS A 127 16.42 -19.44 -18.42
CA LYS A 127 17.41 -20.52 -18.65
C LYS A 127 16.85 -21.91 -18.33
N ALA A 128 15.99 -21.99 -17.31
CA ALA A 128 15.30 -23.21 -16.93
C ALA A 128 14.13 -23.58 -17.86
N GLY A 129 13.73 -22.69 -18.76
CA GLY A 129 12.59 -22.88 -19.67
C GLY A 129 11.22 -22.66 -19.02
N ALA A 130 11.17 -22.17 -17.78
CA ALA A 130 9.92 -21.84 -17.08
C ALA A 130 9.26 -20.56 -17.62
N VAL A 131 10.06 -19.66 -18.22
CA VAL A 131 9.61 -18.42 -18.84
C VAL A 131 9.99 -18.42 -20.31
N ALA A 132 9.07 -18.08 -21.20
CA ALA A 132 9.32 -17.95 -22.63
C ALA A 132 10.15 -16.67 -22.92
N PRO A 133 10.97 -16.63 -23.99
CA PRO A 133 11.76 -15.44 -24.32
C PRO A 133 10.93 -14.16 -24.49
N SER A 134 9.72 -14.26 -25.04
CA SER A 134 8.81 -13.11 -25.18
C SER A 134 8.28 -12.60 -23.84
N GLU A 135 8.03 -13.49 -22.88
CA GLU A 135 7.55 -13.13 -21.54
C GLU A 135 8.69 -12.52 -20.71
N HIS A 136 9.90 -13.06 -20.84
CA HIS A 136 11.10 -12.47 -20.23
C HIS A 136 11.31 -11.03 -20.71
N GLN A 137 11.23 -10.81 -22.02
CA GLN A 137 11.35 -9.48 -22.60
C GLN A 137 10.25 -8.53 -22.08
N ASP A 138 8.99 -8.99 -22.02
CA ASP A 138 7.88 -8.20 -21.50
C ASP A 138 8.07 -7.83 -20.02
N ILE A 139 8.49 -8.79 -19.18
CA ILE A 139 8.79 -8.53 -17.77
C ILE A 139 9.90 -7.48 -17.64
N CYS A 140 11.01 -7.66 -18.36
CA CYS A 140 12.14 -6.74 -18.28
C CYS A 140 11.79 -5.33 -18.77
N ASP A 141 11.08 -5.22 -19.90
CA ASP A 141 10.68 -3.94 -20.46
C ASP A 141 9.70 -3.19 -19.55
N ARG A 142 8.79 -3.91 -18.88
CA ARG A 142 7.88 -3.31 -17.90
C ARG A 142 8.61 -2.91 -16.63
N ALA A 143 9.48 -3.76 -16.11
CA ALA A 143 10.28 -3.47 -14.92
C ALA A 143 11.19 -2.26 -15.13
N LEU A 144 11.77 -2.09 -16.33
CA LEU A 144 12.58 -0.92 -16.72
C LEU A 144 11.74 0.36 -16.78
N ARG A 145 10.47 0.25 -17.18
CA ARG A 145 9.53 1.38 -17.25
C ARG A 145 8.83 1.64 -15.93
N ALA A 146 8.91 0.72 -14.97
CA ALA A 146 8.33 0.89 -13.64
C ALA A 146 9.01 2.09 -12.98
N PRO A 147 8.26 3.14 -12.62
CA PRO A 147 8.83 4.35 -12.07
C PRO A 147 9.48 4.04 -10.72
N LEU A 148 10.71 4.52 -10.53
CA LEU A 148 11.35 4.48 -9.22
C LEU A 148 10.59 5.41 -8.28
N LEU A 149 10.06 4.83 -7.20
CA LEU A 149 9.34 5.60 -6.21
C LEU A 149 10.31 6.50 -5.44
N PRO A 150 9.90 7.73 -5.09
CA PRO A 150 10.67 8.56 -4.18
C PRO A 150 10.93 7.82 -2.86
N ALA A 151 12.09 8.08 -2.28
CA ALA A 151 12.47 7.50 -1.00
C ALA A 151 11.48 7.89 0.11
N LEU A 152 11.23 6.98 1.04
CA LEU A 152 10.36 7.26 2.18
C LEU A 152 10.98 8.34 3.08
N VAL A 153 10.18 9.35 3.42
CA VAL A 153 10.58 10.40 4.34
C VAL A 153 10.42 9.86 5.77
N PRO A 154 11.50 9.83 6.56
CA PRO A 154 11.44 9.32 7.92
C PRO A 154 10.46 10.14 8.77
N ALA A 155 9.80 9.48 9.72
CA ALA A 155 8.93 10.18 10.67
C ALA A 155 9.76 11.18 11.51
N PRO A 156 9.26 12.42 11.72
CA PRO A 156 9.89 13.34 12.67
C PRO A 156 9.98 12.70 14.06
N LEU A 157 11.08 12.92 14.78
CA LEU A 157 11.29 12.33 16.12
C LEU A 157 10.16 12.61 17.12
N GLN A 158 9.43 13.70 16.90
CA GLN A 158 8.34 14.17 17.75
C GLN A 158 7.02 13.43 17.47
N PHE A 159 6.91 12.76 16.33
CA PHE A 159 5.70 12.11 15.82
C PHE A 159 6.05 10.69 15.35
N PRO A 160 6.15 9.71 16.28
CA PRO A 160 6.51 8.34 15.94
C PRO A 160 5.41 7.65 15.12
N ASP A 161 5.69 6.45 14.60
CA ASP A 161 4.68 5.66 13.91
C ASP A 161 3.52 5.27 14.84
N LEU A 162 2.30 5.33 14.31
CA LEU A 162 1.10 4.93 15.05
C LEU A 162 1.11 3.41 15.36
N PRO A 163 0.41 2.96 16.41
CA PRO A 163 0.06 1.54 16.57
C PRO A 163 -0.67 0.98 15.34
N ARG A 164 -0.54 -0.32 15.09
CA ARG A 164 -1.10 -0.98 13.89
C ARG A 164 -2.59 -0.80 13.71
N ASP A 165 -3.30 -0.90 14.82
CA ASP A 165 -4.74 -0.89 14.84
C ASP A 165 -5.25 0.45 15.38
N TYR A 166 -4.51 1.56 15.19
CA TYR A 166 -4.95 2.87 15.65
C TYR A 166 -5.92 3.52 14.65
N PRO A 167 -7.05 4.11 15.08
CA PRO A 167 -7.52 4.22 16.46
C PRO A 167 -8.19 2.93 16.96
N GLU A 168 -8.67 2.10 16.05
CA GLU A 168 -9.14 0.74 16.34
C GLU A 168 -8.97 -0.18 15.12
N SER A 169 -9.04 -1.50 15.35
CA SER A 169 -9.08 -2.49 14.27
C SER A 169 -10.46 -2.54 13.59
N PHE A 170 -10.51 -3.02 12.34
CA PHE A 170 -11.78 -3.24 11.64
C PHE A 170 -12.72 -4.22 12.39
N ASP A 171 -12.16 -5.25 13.03
CA ASP A 171 -12.96 -6.23 13.78
C ASP A 171 -13.59 -5.62 15.03
N GLU A 172 -12.91 -4.67 15.68
CA GLU A 172 -13.46 -3.93 16.82
C GLU A 172 -14.55 -2.98 16.38
N CYS A 173 -14.34 -2.23 15.29
CA CYS A 173 -15.37 -1.36 14.74
C CYS A 173 -16.61 -2.15 14.31
N ARG A 174 -16.45 -3.29 13.62
CA ARG A 174 -17.57 -4.15 13.20
C ARG A 174 -18.34 -4.70 14.40
N ARG A 175 -17.65 -5.06 15.48
CA ARG A 175 -18.31 -5.47 16.74
C ARG A 175 -19.10 -4.34 17.39
N ARG A 176 -18.61 -3.09 17.30
CA ARG A 176 -19.28 -1.91 17.84
C ARG A 176 -20.48 -1.46 16.99
N TYR A 177 -20.38 -1.63 15.67
CA TYR A 177 -21.39 -1.22 14.70
C TYR A 177 -21.76 -2.39 13.75
N PRO A 178 -22.47 -3.42 14.24
CA PRO A 178 -22.77 -4.63 13.46
C PRO A 178 -23.67 -4.36 12.25
N ASP A 179 -24.51 -3.32 12.32
CA ASP A 179 -25.44 -2.91 11.25
C ASP A 179 -24.88 -1.80 10.37
N SER A 180 -23.67 -1.29 10.66
CA SER A 180 -23.01 -0.44 9.70
C SER A 180 -22.54 -1.33 8.56
N GLU A 181 -23.06 -1.09 7.36
CA GLU A 181 -22.43 -1.52 6.11
C GLU A 181 -21.09 -0.80 5.96
N ALA A 182 -20.17 -0.97 6.90
CA ALA A 182 -18.75 -0.89 6.62
C ALA A 182 -18.49 -2.09 5.70
N GLU A 183 -18.88 -1.94 4.43
CA GLU A 183 -18.59 -2.86 3.35
C GLU A 183 -17.12 -3.21 3.49
N SER A 184 -16.84 -4.45 3.91
CA SER A 184 -15.51 -4.99 3.78
C SER A 184 -15.07 -4.73 2.33
N PRO A 185 -13.83 -4.33 2.04
CA PRO A 185 -13.34 -4.24 0.66
C PRO A 185 -13.57 -5.55 -0.12
N ASP A 186 -13.77 -6.67 0.58
CA ASP A 186 -14.14 -7.98 0.03
C ASP A 186 -15.60 -8.06 -0.47
N ALA A 187 -16.52 -7.21 -0.01
CA ALA A 187 -17.93 -7.20 -0.44
C ALA A 187 -18.12 -6.59 -1.85
N ARG A 188 -17.07 -6.03 -2.45
CA ARG A 188 -17.07 -5.49 -3.83
C ARG A 188 -16.55 -6.47 -4.87
N ARG A 189 -16.42 -7.76 -4.51
CA ARG A 189 -15.95 -8.84 -5.39
C ARG A 189 -17.05 -9.85 -5.76
N GLU A 190 -18.29 -9.41 -5.89
CA GLU A 190 -19.36 -10.17 -6.54
C GLU A 190 -19.80 -9.50 -7.85
#